data_AF-A0A0X8XBZ1-F1
#
_entry.id   AF-A0A0X8XBZ1-F1
#
_cell.length_a   1.000
_cell.length_b   1.000
_cell.length_c   1.000
_cell.angle_alpha   90.00
_cell.angle_beta   90.00
_cell.angle_gamma   90.00
#
_symmetry.space_group_name_H-M   'P 1'
#
loop_
_entity.id
_entity.type
_entity.pdbx_description
1 polymer ?
#
loop_
_entity_poly.entity_id
_entity_poly.type
_entity_poly.pdbx_seq_one_letter_code
_entity_poly.pdbx_strand_id
1 'polypeptide(L)'
;MRVSTSHMHNTGVQNMTGQQSEINESHNQLSSGKRVLRPSDDPSSAARILDLERTVSSVERFNRNNDMARNRLSMSENAMEQVGNNLQRIRELTVQAANDSQDPQTRGYIASEIKERYEQLLQLSNSRDGNGEYLFAGAKTKTRPFSMEPGGQVEYHGDQNSRQVRVGPGRQIGVDNSGFEAFMKVPNGNGKFQAYESRENNGSGVINVVDQSVHRIDPQYGEYRLQFVEDDYGDMRYMVERRHDQNNPEGWELVQPPAGPDGQPPAVDQLPEYAPGSTIEVEEGVRVQVDGSPEQGDTFTVSTSRPQSIFETVHELIGALEEDGEGPHFRNAVNRALGDVDLALENVINIRSQIGARLSTLDSERASNEAALVDLQETISTEEDLDYAEATGRFNKQLSGLEAAQATFGRVQNLSLFNYI
;
A
#
# COMPACT_ATOMS: atom_id res chain seq x y z
N MET A 1 91.05 2.41 -5.32
CA MET A 1 90.36 1.89 -4.11
C MET A 1 89.50 2.91 -3.34
N ARG A 2 89.70 4.25 -3.45
CA ARG A 2 88.85 5.26 -2.76
C ARG A 2 87.38 5.34 -3.23
N VAL A 3 87.09 5.01 -4.49
CA VAL A 3 85.71 4.99 -5.01
C VAL A 3 84.93 3.77 -4.52
N SER A 4 85.61 2.61 -4.36
CA SER A 4 84.99 1.36 -3.89
C SER A 4 84.64 1.40 -2.41
N THR A 5 85.47 2.03 -1.56
CA THR A 5 85.17 2.20 -0.13
C THR A 5 84.04 3.20 0.14
N SER A 6 83.99 4.31 -0.60
CA SER A 6 82.86 5.25 -0.55
C SER A 6 81.57 4.60 -1.06
N HIS A 7 81.65 3.77 -2.10
CA HIS A 7 80.52 3.01 -2.60
C HIS A 7 80.00 2.01 -1.56
N MET A 8 80.87 1.21 -0.94
CA MET A 8 80.48 0.28 0.14
C MET A 8 79.86 0.98 1.36
N HIS A 9 80.39 2.14 1.73
CA HIS A 9 79.81 2.97 2.79
C HIS A 9 78.39 3.45 2.42
N ASN A 10 78.23 4.00 1.22
CA ASN A 10 76.93 4.47 0.72
C ASN A 10 75.92 3.33 0.58
N THR A 11 76.33 2.15 0.12
CA THR A 11 75.48 0.96 0.07
C THR A 11 75.06 0.50 1.47
N GLY A 12 75.98 0.54 2.44
CA GLY A 12 75.67 0.21 3.84
C GLY A 12 74.65 1.19 4.46
N VAL A 13 74.82 2.49 4.24
CA VAL A 13 73.86 3.52 4.68
C VAL A 13 72.52 3.37 3.97
N GLN A 14 72.50 3.12 2.66
CA GLN A 14 71.27 2.89 1.91
C GLN A 14 70.50 1.66 2.41
N ASN A 15 71.20 0.57 2.73
CA ASN A 15 70.59 -0.62 3.31
C ASN A 15 70.01 -0.35 4.70
N MET A 16 70.71 0.42 5.55
CA MET A 16 70.18 0.82 6.86
C MET A 16 68.95 1.72 6.75
N THR A 17 68.97 2.69 5.83
CA THR A 17 67.82 3.56 5.56
C THR A 17 66.63 2.76 5.04
N GLY A 18 66.86 1.74 4.19
CA GLY A 18 65.85 0.79 3.76
C GLY A 18 65.25 0.01 4.94
N GLN A 19 66.11 -0.57 5.79
CA GLN A 19 65.69 -1.32 6.98
C GLN A 19 64.90 -0.44 7.98
N GLN A 20 65.31 0.83 8.14
CA GLN A 20 64.59 1.80 8.96
C GLN A 20 63.20 2.11 8.39
N SER A 21 63.07 2.18 7.05
CA SER A 21 61.79 2.34 6.38
C SER A 21 60.87 1.14 6.63
N GLU A 22 61.38 -0.08 6.53
CA GLU A 22 60.61 -1.31 6.80
C GLU A 22 60.14 -1.38 8.26
N ILE A 23 60.98 -0.98 9.22
CA ILE A 23 60.63 -0.89 10.64
C ILE A 23 59.51 0.13 10.85
N ASN A 24 59.62 1.30 10.22
CA ASN A 24 58.58 2.34 10.31
C ASN A 24 57.25 1.85 9.71
N GLU A 25 57.30 1.08 8.63
CA GLU A 25 56.10 0.49 8.04
C GLU A 25 55.46 -0.55 8.95
N SER A 26 56.23 -1.51 9.48
CA SER A 26 55.72 -2.48 10.47
C SER A 26 55.19 -1.77 11.72
N HIS A 27 55.84 -0.69 12.17
CA HIS A 27 55.35 0.13 13.27
C HIS A 27 54.01 0.79 12.96
N ASN A 28 53.84 1.35 11.75
CA ASN A 28 52.58 1.95 11.31
C ASN A 28 51.47 0.90 11.17
N GLN A 29 51.78 -0.31 10.69
CA GLN A 29 50.84 -1.42 10.63
C GLN A 29 50.39 -1.81 12.04
N LEU A 30 51.34 -2.02 12.97
CA LEU A 30 51.04 -2.34 14.37
C LEU A 30 50.20 -1.24 15.06
N SER A 31 50.47 0.03 14.75
CA SER A 31 49.75 1.18 15.30
C SER A 31 48.32 1.31 14.73
N SER A 32 48.14 1.09 13.43
CA SER A 32 46.85 1.20 12.75
C SER A 32 45.98 -0.07 12.87
N GLY A 33 46.58 -1.22 13.17
CA GLY A 33 45.93 -2.53 13.16
C GLY A 33 45.64 -3.07 11.76
N LYS A 34 46.09 -2.39 10.70
CA LYS A 34 45.83 -2.75 9.30
C LYS A 34 47.06 -3.34 8.64
N ARG A 35 46.90 -4.46 7.94
CA ARG A 35 47.89 -5.08 7.08
C ARG A 35 48.12 -4.26 5.80
N VAL A 36 47.07 -3.73 5.19
CA VAL A 36 47.14 -2.95 3.95
C VAL A 36 46.97 -1.46 4.28
N LEU A 37 48.07 -0.71 4.32
CA LEU A 37 48.04 0.73 4.62
C LEU A 37 47.84 1.58 3.37
N ARG A 38 48.48 1.18 2.27
CA ARG A 38 48.38 1.86 0.97
C ARG A 38 48.03 0.84 -0.10
N PRO A 39 47.29 1.24 -1.16
CA PRO A 39 47.01 0.35 -2.30
C PRO A 39 48.27 -0.18 -3.00
N SER A 40 49.42 0.49 -2.86
CA SER A 40 50.71 0.03 -3.38
C SER A 40 51.27 -1.17 -2.63
N ASP A 41 50.88 -1.37 -1.36
CA ASP A 41 51.48 -2.38 -0.49
C ASP A 41 50.92 -3.78 -0.82
N ASP A 42 49.63 -3.86 -1.18
CA ASP A 42 48.98 -5.04 -1.76
C ASP A 42 47.85 -4.62 -2.72
N PRO A 43 48.13 -4.44 -4.02
CA PRO A 43 47.15 -3.96 -4.98
C PRO A 43 45.98 -4.94 -5.19
N SER A 44 46.19 -6.23 -4.92
CA SER A 44 45.15 -7.25 -5.09
C SER A 44 44.11 -7.19 -3.96
N SER A 45 44.58 -7.11 -2.72
CA SER A 45 43.72 -6.99 -1.54
C SER A 45 43.06 -5.62 -1.50
N ALA A 46 43.79 -4.55 -1.85
CA ALA A 46 43.21 -3.21 -1.95
C ALA A 46 42.07 -3.14 -2.98
N ALA A 47 42.18 -3.83 -4.12
CA ALA A 47 41.10 -3.89 -5.10
C ALA A 47 39.86 -4.66 -4.57
N ARG A 48 40.07 -5.76 -3.84
CA ARG A 48 38.99 -6.53 -3.20
C ARG A 48 38.29 -5.72 -2.11
N ILE A 49 39.04 -5.08 -1.21
CA ILE A 49 38.50 -4.21 -0.15
C ILE A 49 37.64 -3.11 -0.76
N LEU A 50 38.12 -2.44 -1.81
CA LEU A 50 37.35 -1.37 -2.48
C LEU A 50 36.02 -1.87 -3.07
N ASP A 51 35.99 -3.09 -3.62
CA ASP A 51 34.75 -3.68 -4.15
C ASP A 51 33.76 -4.05 -3.03
N LEU A 52 34.28 -4.59 -1.92
CA LEU A 52 33.50 -4.88 -0.72
C LEU A 52 32.93 -3.59 -0.10
N GLU A 53 33.73 -2.52 0.03
CA GLU A 53 33.27 -1.22 0.53
C GLU A 53 32.17 -0.61 -0.35
N ARG A 54 32.27 -0.74 -1.69
CA ARG A 54 31.21 -0.33 -2.61
C ARG A 54 29.93 -1.11 -2.38
N THR A 55 30.06 -2.41 -2.11
CA THR A 55 28.94 -3.29 -1.80
C THR A 55 28.30 -2.90 -0.47
N VAL A 56 29.09 -2.69 0.59
CA VAL A 56 28.64 -2.16 1.89
C VAL A 56 27.85 -0.87 1.71
N SER A 57 28.41 0.11 0.98
CA SER A 57 27.73 1.38 0.69
C SER A 57 26.39 1.18 -0.03
N SER A 58 26.28 0.14 -0.89
CA SER A 58 25.02 -0.20 -1.54
C SER A 58 24.00 -0.79 -0.59
N VAL A 59 24.41 -1.69 0.30
CA VAL A 59 23.52 -2.30 1.29
C VAL A 59 23.06 -1.26 2.32
N GLU A 60 23.93 -0.34 2.73
CA GLU A 60 23.53 0.79 3.57
C GLU A 60 22.50 1.71 2.90
N ARG A 61 22.63 1.95 1.58
CA ARG A 61 21.59 2.67 0.81
C ARG A 61 20.26 1.90 0.84
N PHE A 62 20.29 0.58 0.73
CA PHE A 62 19.09 -0.24 0.84
C PHE A 62 18.46 -0.15 2.23
N ASN A 63 19.24 -0.11 3.31
CA ASN A 63 18.71 0.09 4.66
C ASN A 63 18.06 1.47 4.83
N ARG A 64 18.68 2.55 4.34
CA ARG A 64 18.04 3.89 4.33
C ARG A 64 16.72 3.91 3.55
N ASN A 65 16.69 3.20 2.42
CA ASN A 65 15.49 3.03 1.62
C ASN A 65 14.40 2.23 2.34
N ASN A 66 14.77 1.15 3.05
CA ASN A 66 13.86 0.36 3.89
C ASN A 66 13.24 1.23 4.99
N ASP A 67 14.05 2.05 5.67
CA ASP A 67 13.57 2.92 6.75
C ASP A 67 12.58 3.96 6.24
N MET A 68 12.88 4.59 5.10
CA MET A 68 11.95 5.52 4.46
C MET A 68 10.65 4.83 4.04
N ALA A 69 10.74 3.67 3.39
CA ALA A 69 9.59 2.89 2.96
C ALA A 69 8.72 2.45 4.15
N ARG A 70 9.34 1.95 5.23
CA ARG A 70 8.67 1.51 6.45
C ARG A 70 7.95 2.66 7.12
N ASN A 71 8.61 3.80 7.32
CA ASN A 71 7.98 4.98 7.92
C ASN A 71 6.75 5.42 7.13
N ARG A 72 6.85 5.48 5.80
CA ARG A 72 5.75 5.89 4.92
C ARG A 72 4.58 4.92 4.91
N LEU A 73 4.85 3.62 4.84
CA LEU A 73 3.83 2.58 4.92
C LEU A 73 3.16 2.55 6.30
N SER A 74 3.90 2.74 7.39
CA SER A 74 3.33 2.84 8.74
C SER A 74 2.42 4.06 8.90
N MET A 75 2.79 5.21 8.33
CA MET A 75 1.89 6.38 8.32
C MET A 75 0.62 6.12 7.51
N SER A 76 0.73 5.43 6.39
CA SER A 76 -0.43 5.04 5.58
C SER A 76 -1.33 4.04 6.31
N GLU A 77 -0.74 3.06 7.02
CA GLU A 77 -1.46 2.09 7.85
C GLU A 77 -2.24 2.80 8.97
N ASN A 78 -1.60 3.71 9.70
CA ASN A 78 -2.25 4.49 10.76
C ASN A 78 -3.40 5.36 10.22
N ALA A 79 -3.25 5.92 9.01
CA ALA A 79 -4.33 6.67 8.37
C ALA A 79 -5.51 5.76 7.98
N MET A 80 -5.23 4.58 7.42
CA MET A 80 -6.26 3.60 7.07
C MET A 80 -6.96 2.99 8.30
N GLU A 81 -6.25 2.81 9.41
CA GLU A 81 -6.84 2.42 10.69
C GLU A 81 -7.86 3.47 11.16
N GLN A 82 -7.49 4.76 11.12
CA GLN A 82 -8.41 5.84 11.49
C GLN A 82 -9.60 5.96 10.54
N VAL A 83 -9.40 5.71 9.23
CA VAL A 83 -10.50 5.61 8.26
C VAL A 83 -11.45 4.47 8.64
N GLY A 84 -10.91 3.30 8.98
CA GLY A 84 -11.71 2.16 9.43
C GLY A 84 -12.54 2.47 10.69
N ASN A 85 -11.95 3.14 11.68
CA ASN A 85 -12.66 3.54 12.91
C ASN A 85 -13.80 4.53 12.61
N ASN A 86 -13.57 5.49 11.68
CA ASN A 86 -14.60 6.43 11.25
C ASN A 86 -15.75 5.72 10.51
N LEU A 87 -15.44 4.76 9.64
CA LEU A 87 -16.46 3.97 8.94
C LEU A 87 -17.24 3.06 9.89
N GLN A 88 -16.59 2.46 10.89
CA GLN A 88 -17.28 1.71 11.95
C GLN A 88 -18.25 2.61 12.71
N ARG A 89 -17.83 3.84 13.06
CA ARG A 89 -18.71 4.79 13.72
C ARG A 89 -19.87 5.23 12.83
N ILE A 90 -19.63 5.46 11.54
CA ILE A 90 -20.69 5.76 10.58
C ILE A 90 -21.68 4.60 10.53
N ARG A 91 -21.21 3.35 10.43
CA ARG A 91 -22.05 2.15 10.46
C ARG A 91 -22.92 2.07 11.72
N GLU A 92 -22.36 2.31 12.90
CA GLU A 92 -23.11 2.35 14.17
C GLU A 92 -24.23 3.40 14.12
N LEU A 93 -23.91 4.60 13.63
CA LEU A 93 -24.85 5.70 13.48
C LEU A 93 -25.94 5.39 12.45
N THR A 94 -25.59 4.72 11.35
CA THR A 94 -26.55 4.25 10.34
C THR A 94 -27.52 3.23 10.92
N VAL A 95 -27.03 2.25 11.69
CA VAL A 95 -27.87 1.28 12.41
C VAL A 95 -28.75 2.00 13.44
N GLN A 96 -28.20 3.00 14.14
CA GLN A 96 -28.97 3.81 15.08
C GLN A 96 -30.12 4.55 14.37
N ALA A 97 -29.85 5.18 13.22
CA ALA A 97 -30.82 5.93 12.44
C ALA A 97 -31.89 5.02 11.81
N ALA A 98 -31.53 3.79 11.47
CA ALA A 98 -32.44 2.77 10.93
C ALA A 98 -33.55 2.36 11.93
N ASN A 99 -33.39 2.64 13.23
CA ASN A 99 -34.40 2.29 14.22
C ASN A 99 -35.69 3.11 14.01
N ASP A 100 -36.83 2.42 14.00
CA ASP A 100 -38.15 3.02 13.81
C ASP A 100 -38.61 3.93 14.95
N SER A 101 -37.99 3.82 16.13
CA SER A 101 -38.28 4.69 17.26
C SER A 101 -37.59 6.06 17.18
N GLN A 102 -36.75 6.30 16.17
CA GLN A 102 -36.09 7.59 15.97
C GLN A 102 -37.04 8.56 15.25
N ASP A 103 -37.09 9.80 15.74
CA ASP A 103 -37.80 10.89 15.07
C ASP A 103 -36.88 11.65 14.09
N PRO A 104 -37.44 12.50 13.20
CA PRO A 104 -36.65 13.25 12.22
C PRO A 104 -35.62 14.19 12.86
N GLN A 105 -35.91 14.75 14.03
CA GLN A 105 -34.99 15.65 14.73
C GLN A 105 -33.75 14.90 15.21
N THR A 106 -33.94 13.71 15.78
CA THR A 106 -32.86 12.87 16.28
C THR A 106 -32.03 12.30 15.12
N ARG A 107 -32.68 11.94 14.01
CA ARG A 107 -31.98 11.58 12.76
C ARG A 107 -31.14 12.74 12.21
N GLY A 108 -31.61 13.99 12.32
CA GLY A 108 -30.80 15.18 11.99
C GLY A 108 -29.55 15.35 12.86
N TYR A 109 -29.61 15.00 14.15
CA TYR A 109 -28.41 14.97 15.01
C TYR A 109 -27.44 13.86 14.60
N ILE A 110 -27.96 12.69 14.22
CA ILE A 110 -27.14 11.60 13.69
C ILE A 110 -26.45 12.01 12.37
N ALA A 111 -27.19 12.66 11.47
CA ALA A 111 -26.65 13.19 10.22
C ALA A 111 -25.49 14.17 10.47
N SER A 112 -25.64 15.05 11.46
CA SER A 112 -24.59 15.99 11.86
C SER A 112 -23.33 15.27 12.35
N GLU A 113 -23.47 14.20 13.14
CA GLU A 113 -22.30 13.42 13.57
C GLU A 113 -21.65 12.67 12.40
N ILE A 114 -22.44 12.07 11.50
CA ILE A 114 -21.92 11.42 10.28
C ILE A 114 -21.17 12.43 9.41
N LYS A 115 -21.66 13.66 9.29
CA LYS A 115 -20.99 14.75 8.57
C LYS A 115 -19.64 15.11 9.18
N GLU A 116 -19.52 15.15 10.50
CA GLU A 116 -18.20 15.34 11.13
C GLU A 116 -17.24 14.19 10.80
N ARG A 117 -17.71 12.94 10.81
CA ARG A 117 -16.88 11.78 10.42
C ARG A 117 -16.51 11.84 8.94
N TYR A 118 -17.42 12.27 8.08
CA TYR A 118 -17.16 12.50 6.66
C TYR A 118 -16.04 13.52 6.43
N GLU A 119 -16.06 14.64 7.15
CA GLU A 119 -14.99 15.63 7.10
C GLU A 119 -13.65 15.06 7.60
N GLN A 120 -13.69 14.23 8.66
CA GLN A 120 -12.49 13.52 9.15
C GLN A 120 -11.94 12.54 8.11
N LEU A 121 -12.80 11.78 7.41
CA LEU A 121 -12.40 10.90 6.30
C LEU A 121 -11.67 11.69 5.20
N LEU A 122 -12.19 12.85 4.82
CA LEU A 122 -11.57 13.72 3.82
C LEU A 122 -10.23 14.31 4.28
N GLN A 123 -10.08 14.58 5.58
CA GLN A 123 -8.80 15.00 6.15
C GLN A 123 -7.78 13.86 6.14
N LEU A 124 -8.20 12.66 6.55
CA LEU A 124 -7.36 11.46 6.56
C LEU A 124 -6.90 11.06 5.16
N SER A 125 -7.77 11.15 4.15
CA SER A 125 -7.42 10.87 2.76
C SER A 125 -6.43 11.89 2.17
N ASN A 126 -6.34 13.08 2.77
CA ASN A 126 -5.36 14.12 2.47
C ASN A 126 -4.17 14.14 3.46
N SER A 127 -3.93 13.04 4.19
CA SER A 127 -2.79 12.92 5.11
C SER A 127 -1.45 13.13 4.41
N ARG A 128 -0.50 13.72 5.14
CA ARG A 128 0.85 14.04 4.65
C ARG A 128 1.93 13.37 5.49
N ASP A 129 3.07 13.13 4.86
CA ASP A 129 4.29 12.73 5.56
C ASP A 129 5.06 13.94 6.14
N GLY A 130 6.14 13.67 6.85
CA GLY A 130 7.01 14.70 7.44
C GLY A 130 7.71 15.62 6.42
N ASN A 131 7.71 15.27 5.14
CA ASN A 131 8.25 16.09 4.06
C ASN A 131 7.16 16.92 3.35
N GLY A 132 5.91 16.83 3.82
CA GLY A 132 4.75 17.50 3.23
C GLY A 132 4.20 16.82 1.98
N GLU A 133 4.64 15.59 1.67
CA GLU A 133 4.09 14.79 0.58
C GLU A 133 2.80 14.10 1.02
N TYR A 134 1.78 14.09 0.15
CA TYR A 134 0.56 13.34 0.39
C TYR A 134 0.78 11.84 0.29
N LEU A 135 0.16 11.09 1.21
CA LEU A 135 0.29 9.63 1.28
C LEU A 135 -0.51 8.91 0.19
N PHE A 136 -1.66 9.48 -0.20
CA PHE A 136 -2.63 8.85 -1.11
C PHE A 136 -2.71 9.50 -2.49
N ALA A 137 -1.70 10.27 -2.90
CA ALA A 137 -1.68 10.96 -4.20
C ALA A 137 -1.04 10.16 -5.35
N GLY A 138 -0.59 8.93 -5.09
CA GLY A 138 0.22 8.16 -6.02
C GLY A 138 1.59 8.81 -6.26
N ALA A 139 2.05 8.85 -7.51
CA ALA A 139 3.33 9.47 -7.86
C ALA A 139 3.27 11.02 -7.85
N LYS A 140 2.08 11.62 -7.87
CA LYS A 140 1.87 13.09 -7.74
C LYS A 140 1.93 13.54 -6.28
N THR A 141 3.04 13.28 -5.60
CA THR A 141 3.17 13.44 -4.13
C THR A 141 2.88 14.84 -3.58
N LYS A 142 2.97 15.90 -4.40
CA LYS A 142 2.71 17.29 -3.98
C LYS A 142 1.33 17.82 -4.34
N THR A 143 0.55 17.05 -5.10
CA THR A 143 -0.82 17.41 -5.46
C THR A 143 -1.78 16.94 -4.38
N ARG A 144 -2.68 17.82 -3.92
CA ARG A 144 -3.73 17.43 -2.98
C ARG A 144 -4.61 16.36 -3.63
N PRO A 145 -4.71 15.14 -3.08
CA PRO A 145 -5.40 14.05 -3.75
C PRO A 145 -6.92 14.22 -3.76
N PHE A 146 -7.53 14.75 -2.70
CA PHE A 146 -8.99 14.84 -2.61
C PHE A 146 -9.45 16.28 -2.36
N SER A 147 -10.33 16.77 -3.23
CA SER A 147 -11.07 18.03 -3.07
C SER A 147 -12.57 17.77 -3.03
N MET A 148 -13.29 18.61 -2.29
CA MET A 148 -14.75 18.60 -2.28
C MET A 148 -15.26 19.67 -3.24
N GLU A 149 -16.10 19.27 -4.18
CA GLU A 149 -16.76 20.16 -5.15
C GLU A 149 -18.04 20.79 -4.55
N PRO A 150 -18.56 21.88 -5.14
CA PRO A 150 -19.85 22.44 -4.77
C PRO A 150 -20.95 21.37 -4.93
N GLY A 151 -21.61 21.02 -3.83
CA GLY A 151 -22.56 19.90 -3.79
C GLY A 151 -22.07 18.68 -3.00
N GLY A 152 -20.86 18.73 -2.43
CA GLY A 152 -20.38 17.75 -1.45
C GLY A 152 -19.70 16.52 -2.04
N GLN A 153 -19.70 16.35 -3.37
CA GLN A 153 -18.98 15.29 -4.06
C GLN A 153 -17.46 15.47 -3.95
N VAL A 154 -16.72 14.36 -3.85
CA VAL A 154 -15.26 14.37 -3.71
C VAL A 154 -14.61 13.88 -5.00
N GLU A 155 -13.69 14.67 -5.53
CA GLU A 155 -12.91 14.33 -6.72
C GLU A 155 -11.47 13.93 -6.35
N TYR A 156 -10.93 12.96 -7.09
CA TYR A 156 -9.54 12.50 -6.95
C TYR A 156 -8.62 13.10 -8.01
N HIS A 157 -7.58 13.81 -7.57
CA HIS A 157 -6.61 14.53 -8.41
C HIS A 157 -5.23 13.88 -8.49
N GLY A 158 -5.02 12.77 -7.79
CA GLY A 158 -3.77 12.02 -7.79
C GLY A 158 -3.56 11.18 -9.05
N ASP A 159 -2.75 10.14 -8.94
CA ASP A 159 -2.65 9.08 -9.95
C ASP A 159 -2.71 7.68 -9.33
N GLN A 160 -2.69 6.65 -10.18
CA GLN A 160 -2.70 5.24 -9.78
C GLN A 160 -1.29 4.62 -9.70
N ASN A 161 -0.25 5.42 -9.88
CA ASN A 161 1.12 4.93 -9.91
C ASN A 161 1.69 4.86 -8.48
N SER A 162 2.40 3.78 -8.16
CA SER A 162 3.12 3.63 -6.90
C SER A 162 4.62 3.86 -7.10
N ARG A 163 5.25 4.65 -6.23
CA ARG A 163 6.70 4.87 -6.27
C ARG A 163 7.42 3.61 -5.81
N GLN A 164 8.25 3.06 -6.67
CA GLN A 164 9.07 1.89 -6.36
C GLN A 164 10.40 2.32 -5.76
N VAL A 165 10.78 1.67 -4.65
CA VAL A 165 12.04 1.90 -3.97
C VAL A 165 12.81 0.59 -3.89
N ARG A 166 14.11 0.65 -4.18
CA ARG A 166 14.99 -0.52 -4.09
C ARG A 166 15.42 -0.75 -2.65
N VAL A 167 15.07 -1.91 -2.10
CA VAL A 167 15.23 -2.27 -0.69
C VAL A 167 16.23 -3.41 -0.47
N GLY A 168 16.76 -3.96 -1.56
CA GLY A 168 17.76 -5.03 -1.54
C GLY A 168 18.33 -5.26 -2.95
N PRO A 169 19.26 -6.21 -3.09
CA PRO A 169 19.79 -6.63 -4.38
C PRO A 169 18.67 -7.17 -5.29
N GLY A 170 18.23 -6.36 -6.26
CA GLY A 170 17.16 -6.74 -7.20
C GLY A 170 15.72 -6.63 -6.66
N ARG A 171 15.52 -6.36 -5.37
CA ARG A 171 14.19 -6.19 -4.77
C ARG A 171 13.72 -4.73 -4.80
N GLN A 172 12.51 -4.53 -5.29
CA GLN A 172 11.80 -3.25 -5.25
C GLN A 172 10.44 -3.42 -4.56
N ILE A 173 10.04 -2.40 -3.81
CA ILE A 173 8.75 -2.32 -3.10
C ILE A 173 8.09 -0.98 -3.39
N GLY A 174 6.77 -1.01 -3.62
CA GLY A 174 5.94 0.19 -3.73
C GLY A 174 5.69 0.80 -2.35
N VAL A 175 6.05 2.07 -2.19
CA VAL A 175 5.94 2.79 -0.90
C VAL A 175 4.66 3.60 -0.75
N ASP A 176 3.77 3.50 -1.74
CA ASP A 176 2.52 4.24 -1.84
C ASP A 176 1.35 3.32 -2.18
N ASN A 177 0.16 3.72 -1.73
CA ASN A 177 -1.11 3.22 -2.23
C ASN A 177 -1.83 4.34 -2.97
N SER A 178 -2.48 4.01 -4.09
CA SER A 178 -3.28 5.00 -4.79
C SER A 178 -4.51 5.36 -3.97
N GLY A 179 -4.78 6.65 -3.78
CA GLY A 179 -6.04 7.10 -3.19
C GLY A 179 -7.26 6.64 -3.99
N PHE A 180 -7.10 6.44 -5.30
CA PHE A 180 -8.16 5.88 -6.12
C PHE A 180 -8.55 4.46 -5.68
N GLU A 181 -7.57 3.58 -5.47
CA GLU A 181 -7.82 2.21 -5.00
C GLU A 181 -8.30 2.20 -3.55
N ALA A 182 -7.77 3.08 -2.70
CA ALA A 182 -8.14 3.12 -1.29
C ALA A 182 -9.54 3.69 -1.03
N PHE A 183 -10.00 4.68 -1.81
CA PHE A 183 -11.21 5.45 -1.49
C PHE A 183 -12.24 5.56 -2.62
N MET A 184 -11.85 5.43 -3.89
CA MET A 184 -12.75 5.68 -5.04
C MET A 184 -13.28 4.40 -5.69
N LYS A 185 -12.58 3.28 -5.51
CA LYS A 185 -12.87 2.01 -6.17
C LYS A 185 -13.43 0.98 -5.19
N VAL A 186 -14.52 1.31 -4.51
CA VAL A 186 -15.25 0.39 -3.64
C VAL A 186 -16.47 -0.10 -4.41
N PRO A 187 -16.72 -1.42 -4.53
CA PRO A 187 -17.93 -1.90 -5.17
C PRO A 187 -19.14 -1.54 -4.30
N ASN A 188 -20.30 -1.28 -4.91
CA ASN A 188 -21.54 -1.02 -4.20
C ASN A 188 -22.49 -2.24 -4.19
N GLY A 189 -23.57 -2.14 -3.42
CA GLY A 189 -24.60 -3.16 -3.23
C GLY A 189 -24.10 -4.36 -2.45
N ASN A 190 -24.16 -5.55 -3.05
CA ASN A 190 -23.57 -6.77 -2.49
C ASN A 190 -22.19 -7.09 -3.10
N GLY A 191 -21.57 -6.12 -3.76
CA GLY A 191 -20.29 -6.29 -4.45
C GLY A 191 -20.40 -6.83 -5.88
N LYS A 192 -21.57 -7.35 -6.27
CA LYS A 192 -21.87 -7.83 -7.63
C LYS A 192 -23.05 -7.12 -8.26
N PHE A 193 -24.07 -6.83 -7.46
CA PHE A 193 -25.32 -6.22 -7.85
C PHE A 193 -25.73 -5.16 -6.85
N GLN A 194 -26.44 -4.17 -7.35
CA GLN A 194 -27.03 -3.11 -6.56
C GLN A 194 -28.48 -2.92 -6.96
N ALA A 195 -29.33 -2.64 -5.97
CA ALA A 195 -30.73 -2.31 -6.17
C ALA A 195 -31.01 -0.85 -5.81
N TYR A 196 -31.88 -0.21 -6.59
CA TYR A 196 -32.30 1.18 -6.44
C TYR A 196 -33.82 1.27 -6.54
N GLU A 197 -34.45 1.98 -5.60
CA GLU A 197 -35.83 2.45 -5.71
C GLU A 197 -35.93 3.61 -6.69
N SER A 198 -37.06 3.71 -7.39
CA SER A 198 -37.44 4.95 -8.06
C SER A 198 -37.92 5.96 -7.02
N ARG A 199 -37.51 7.22 -7.17
CA ARG A 199 -38.03 8.34 -6.36
C ARG A 199 -39.53 8.58 -6.56
N GLU A 200 -40.12 8.00 -7.61
CA GLU A 200 -41.56 8.05 -7.88
C GLU A 200 -42.36 7.00 -7.09
N ASN A 201 -41.67 6.08 -6.39
CA ASN A 201 -42.37 5.07 -5.58
C ASN A 201 -43.16 5.76 -4.45
N ASN A 202 -44.38 5.30 -4.24
CA ASN A 202 -45.25 5.81 -3.16
C ASN A 202 -45.43 4.76 -2.06
N GLY A 203 -45.25 3.49 -2.39
CA GLY A 203 -45.42 2.39 -1.45
C GLY A 203 -44.26 2.19 -0.49
N SER A 204 -44.50 1.27 0.45
CA SER A 204 -43.60 0.92 1.54
C SER A 204 -42.57 -0.17 1.24
N GLY A 205 -42.41 -0.51 -0.04
CA GLY A 205 -41.48 -1.53 -0.51
C GLY A 205 -40.03 -1.20 -0.16
N VAL A 206 -39.31 -2.16 0.42
CA VAL A 206 -37.87 -2.09 0.69
C VAL A 206 -37.18 -3.23 -0.03
N ILE A 207 -36.24 -2.93 -0.92
CA ILE A 207 -35.51 -3.93 -1.71
C ILE A 207 -34.13 -4.20 -1.11
N ASN A 208 -33.78 -5.48 -1.02
CA ASN A 208 -32.46 -5.95 -0.65
C ASN A 208 -31.99 -7.00 -1.66
N VAL A 209 -30.73 -6.91 -2.11
CA VAL A 209 -30.14 -7.96 -2.94
C VAL A 209 -29.59 -9.06 -2.03
N VAL A 210 -30.08 -10.30 -2.19
CA VAL A 210 -29.78 -11.39 -1.24
C VAL A 210 -28.74 -12.37 -1.78
N ASP A 211 -28.30 -12.23 -3.03
CA ASP A 211 -27.56 -13.30 -3.69
C ASP A 211 -26.13 -13.55 -3.14
N GLN A 212 -25.82 -14.84 -2.93
CA GLN A 212 -24.49 -15.38 -2.64
C GLN A 212 -23.99 -16.36 -3.71
N SER A 213 -24.80 -16.75 -4.69
CA SER A 213 -24.53 -18.01 -5.40
C SER A 213 -24.99 -18.14 -6.84
N VAL A 214 -24.91 -17.13 -7.73
CA VAL A 214 -25.24 -17.42 -9.15
C VAL A 214 -24.26 -16.96 -10.23
N HIS A 215 -24.33 -17.75 -11.32
CA HIS A 215 -23.60 -17.79 -12.57
C HIS A 215 -23.68 -16.46 -13.33
N ARG A 216 -22.66 -16.26 -14.18
CA ARG A 216 -22.44 -15.11 -15.06
C ARG A 216 -23.76 -14.52 -15.61
N ILE A 217 -23.98 -13.24 -15.32
CA ILE A 217 -24.84 -12.40 -16.15
C ILE A 217 -24.19 -12.23 -17.53
N ASP A 218 -25.01 -12.24 -18.56
CA ASP A 218 -24.62 -11.79 -19.89
C ASP A 218 -24.24 -10.29 -19.83
N PRO A 219 -22.97 -9.92 -20.08
CA PRO A 219 -22.51 -8.52 -20.04
C PRO A 219 -23.30 -7.56 -20.95
N GLN A 220 -24.13 -8.09 -21.85
CA GLN A 220 -24.99 -7.35 -22.75
C GLN A 220 -26.22 -6.72 -22.05
N TYR A 221 -26.70 -7.30 -20.94
CA TYR A 221 -27.89 -6.83 -20.19
C TYR A 221 -27.48 -6.31 -18.81
N GLY A 222 -27.42 -4.98 -18.66
CA GLY A 222 -26.84 -4.34 -17.47
C GLY A 222 -27.83 -4.00 -16.35
N GLU A 223 -29.14 -3.97 -16.66
CA GLU A 223 -30.18 -3.43 -15.79
C GLU A 223 -31.48 -4.23 -15.94
N TYR A 224 -32.09 -4.55 -14.81
CA TYR A 224 -33.39 -5.21 -14.67
C TYR A 224 -34.31 -4.31 -13.85
N ARG A 225 -35.60 -4.30 -14.17
CA ARG A 225 -36.60 -3.53 -13.45
C ARG A 225 -37.68 -4.46 -12.94
N LEU A 226 -37.95 -4.37 -11.65
CA LEU A 226 -39.09 -4.96 -10.99
C LEU A 226 -40.18 -3.89 -10.92
N GLN A 227 -41.34 -4.15 -11.51
CA GLN A 227 -42.49 -3.25 -11.46
C GLN A 227 -43.65 -3.93 -10.74
N PHE A 228 -44.28 -3.19 -9.82
CA PHE A 228 -45.43 -3.63 -9.06
C PHE A 228 -46.73 -3.10 -9.66
N VAL A 229 -47.72 -3.98 -9.78
CA VAL A 229 -49.03 -3.68 -10.33
C VAL A 229 -50.11 -4.37 -9.49
N GLU A 230 -51.19 -3.66 -9.22
CA GLU A 230 -52.37 -4.19 -8.53
C GLU A 230 -53.30 -4.84 -9.56
N ASP A 231 -53.82 -6.02 -9.25
CA ASP A 231 -54.82 -6.70 -10.08
C ASP A 231 -56.26 -6.21 -9.80
N ASP A 232 -57.24 -6.73 -10.56
CA ASP A 232 -58.65 -6.33 -10.41
C ASP A 232 -59.25 -6.75 -9.06
N TYR A 233 -58.56 -7.60 -8.28
CA TYR A 233 -58.96 -8.08 -6.96
C TYR A 233 -58.27 -7.34 -5.80
N GLY A 234 -57.33 -6.44 -6.12
CA GLY A 234 -56.55 -5.69 -5.13
C GLY A 234 -55.30 -6.41 -4.63
N ASP A 235 -54.93 -7.54 -5.26
CA ASP A 235 -53.71 -8.26 -4.91
C ASP A 235 -52.52 -7.67 -5.68
N MET A 236 -51.43 -7.40 -4.97
CA MET A 236 -50.21 -6.89 -5.57
C MET A 236 -49.51 -8.01 -6.35
N ARG A 237 -49.14 -7.71 -7.58
CA ARG A 237 -48.37 -8.60 -8.47
C ARG A 237 -47.14 -7.88 -8.98
N TYR A 238 -46.19 -8.65 -9.51
CA TYR A 238 -44.96 -8.09 -10.04
C TYR A 238 -44.65 -8.60 -11.43
N MET A 239 -43.94 -7.78 -12.20
CA MET A 239 -43.32 -8.18 -13.46
C MET A 239 -41.85 -7.82 -13.44
N VAL A 240 -41.03 -8.65 -14.08
CA VAL A 240 -39.61 -8.39 -14.26
C VAL A 240 -39.34 -8.06 -15.71
N GLU A 241 -38.65 -6.96 -15.92
CA GLU A 241 -38.24 -6.48 -17.23
C GLU A 241 -36.71 -6.36 -17.29
N ARG A 242 -36.15 -6.56 -18.48
CA ARG A 242 -34.73 -6.34 -18.78
C ARG A 242 -34.57 -5.25 -19.81
N ARG A 243 -33.43 -4.57 -19.77
CA ARG A 243 -33.09 -3.53 -20.75
C ARG A 243 -32.47 -4.15 -22.01
N HIS A 244 -33.10 -4.00 -23.17
CA HIS A 244 -32.70 -4.66 -24.43
C HIS A 244 -31.52 -3.97 -25.17
N ASP A 245 -31.32 -2.66 -25.02
CA ASP A 245 -30.24 -1.90 -25.68
C ASP A 245 -29.72 -0.75 -24.78
N GLN A 246 -28.40 -0.62 -24.64
CA GLN A 246 -27.77 0.48 -23.92
C GLN A 246 -27.97 1.83 -24.64
N ASN A 247 -28.24 1.84 -25.95
CA ASN A 247 -28.40 3.03 -26.79
C ASN A 247 -29.85 3.51 -26.96
N ASN A 248 -30.85 2.75 -26.50
CA ASN A 248 -32.24 3.18 -26.44
C ASN A 248 -32.72 3.16 -24.97
N PRO A 249 -32.69 4.31 -24.27
CA PRO A 249 -33.00 4.38 -22.84
C PRO A 249 -34.46 4.08 -22.47
N GLU A 250 -35.37 3.94 -23.43
CA GLU A 250 -36.81 3.72 -23.18
C GLU A 250 -37.28 2.27 -23.40
N GLY A 251 -36.42 1.37 -23.92
CA GLY A 251 -36.81 0.01 -24.30
C GLY A 251 -36.64 -1.04 -23.21
N TRP A 252 -37.73 -1.40 -22.52
CA TRP A 252 -37.82 -2.52 -21.57
C TRP A 252 -38.49 -3.74 -22.21
N GLU A 253 -37.93 -4.93 -22.00
CA GLU A 253 -38.47 -6.21 -22.47
C GLU A 253 -38.90 -7.06 -21.27
N LEU A 254 -40.12 -7.61 -21.31
CA LEU A 254 -40.63 -8.49 -20.27
C LEU A 254 -39.86 -9.81 -20.23
N VAL A 255 -39.29 -10.13 -19.06
CA VAL A 255 -38.60 -11.39 -18.76
C VAL A 255 -39.56 -12.36 -18.07
N GLN A 256 -40.27 -11.88 -17.04
CA GLN A 256 -41.15 -12.73 -16.22
C GLN A 256 -42.46 -12.01 -15.89
N PRO A 257 -43.62 -12.54 -16.34
CA PRO A 257 -43.78 -13.62 -17.33
C PRO A 257 -43.36 -13.16 -18.74
N PRO A 258 -42.96 -14.08 -19.65
CA PRO A 258 -42.63 -13.73 -21.02
C PRO A 258 -43.86 -13.14 -21.73
N ALA A 259 -43.63 -12.20 -22.65
CA ALA A 259 -44.69 -11.64 -23.48
C ALA A 259 -45.43 -12.75 -24.24
N GLY A 260 -46.72 -12.54 -24.50
CA GLY A 260 -47.52 -13.46 -25.30
C GLY A 260 -46.96 -13.62 -26.73
N PRO A 261 -47.44 -14.62 -27.51
CA PRO A 261 -46.95 -14.89 -28.86
C PRO A 261 -46.98 -13.69 -29.83
N ASP A 262 -47.85 -12.71 -29.55
CA ASP A 262 -48.05 -11.49 -30.34
C ASP A 262 -47.28 -10.25 -29.80
N GLY A 263 -46.43 -10.43 -28.79
CA GLY A 263 -45.70 -9.34 -28.12
C GLY A 263 -46.56 -8.49 -27.18
N GLN A 264 -47.81 -8.92 -26.90
CA GLN A 264 -48.66 -8.28 -25.91
C GLN A 264 -48.19 -8.64 -24.49
N PRO A 265 -48.16 -7.66 -23.56
CA PRO A 265 -47.92 -7.93 -22.15
C PRO A 265 -48.93 -8.95 -21.61
N PRO A 266 -48.51 -9.88 -20.73
CA PRO A 266 -49.44 -10.79 -20.06
C PRO A 266 -50.49 -9.98 -19.28
N ALA A 267 -51.71 -10.54 -19.17
CA ALA A 267 -52.75 -9.94 -18.35
C ALA A 267 -52.29 -9.85 -16.89
N VAL A 268 -52.69 -8.81 -16.16
CA VAL A 268 -52.24 -8.57 -14.78
C VAL A 268 -52.51 -9.80 -13.89
N ASP A 269 -53.68 -10.43 -14.01
CA ASP A 269 -54.04 -11.65 -13.27
C ASP A 269 -53.13 -12.87 -13.52
N GLN A 270 -52.30 -12.85 -14.56
CA GLN A 270 -51.34 -13.91 -14.90
C GLN A 270 -49.94 -13.66 -14.31
N LEU A 271 -49.72 -12.48 -13.75
CA LEU A 271 -48.45 -12.13 -13.11
C LEU A 271 -48.31 -12.87 -11.77
N PRO A 272 -47.09 -13.21 -11.32
CA PRO A 272 -46.87 -13.75 -10.00
C PRO A 272 -47.37 -12.80 -8.90
N GLU A 273 -48.00 -13.37 -7.88
CA GLU A 273 -48.45 -12.64 -6.69
C GLU A 273 -47.26 -12.24 -5.82
N TYR A 274 -47.27 -11.00 -5.34
CA TYR A 274 -46.28 -10.49 -4.41
C TYR A 274 -46.74 -10.71 -2.96
N ALA A 275 -45.84 -11.27 -2.14
CA ALA A 275 -46.00 -11.31 -0.69
C ALA A 275 -44.86 -10.53 -0.01
N PRO A 276 -45.13 -9.76 1.06
CA PRO A 276 -44.09 -9.07 1.83
C PRO A 276 -42.99 -10.04 2.31
N GLY A 277 -41.74 -9.70 2.02
CA GLY A 277 -40.56 -10.50 2.37
C GLY A 277 -40.29 -11.66 1.41
N SER A 278 -41.04 -11.76 0.31
CA SER A 278 -40.78 -12.75 -0.73
C SER A 278 -39.45 -12.50 -1.43
N THR A 279 -38.77 -13.60 -1.78
CA THR A 279 -37.58 -13.56 -2.64
C THR A 279 -38.02 -13.71 -4.08
N ILE A 280 -37.73 -12.70 -4.89
CA ILE A 280 -38.05 -12.62 -6.31
C ILE A 280 -36.77 -12.89 -7.10
N GLU A 281 -36.86 -13.82 -8.06
CA GLU A 281 -35.78 -14.09 -9.00
C GLU A 281 -35.94 -13.21 -10.23
N VAL A 282 -34.96 -12.32 -10.45
CA VAL A 282 -34.99 -11.30 -11.49
C VAL A 282 -34.48 -11.85 -12.83
N GLU A 283 -33.37 -12.58 -12.80
CA GLU A 283 -32.76 -13.25 -13.96
C GLU A 283 -31.90 -14.39 -13.44
N GLU A 284 -31.87 -15.56 -14.10
CA GLU A 284 -31.17 -16.81 -13.70
C GLU A 284 -30.15 -16.59 -12.56
N GLY A 285 -30.69 -16.55 -11.34
CA GLY A 285 -29.96 -16.40 -10.10
C GLY A 285 -29.71 -15.06 -9.40
N VAL A 286 -30.02 -13.94 -10.02
CA VAL A 286 -30.13 -12.67 -9.32
C VAL A 286 -31.41 -12.71 -8.51
N ARG A 287 -31.27 -12.75 -7.19
CA ARG A 287 -32.40 -12.77 -6.26
C ARG A 287 -32.44 -11.51 -5.42
N VAL A 288 -33.61 -10.91 -5.36
CA VAL A 288 -33.91 -9.76 -4.51
C VAL A 288 -35.01 -10.15 -3.53
N GLN A 289 -34.91 -9.64 -2.32
CA GLN A 289 -35.98 -9.72 -1.34
C GLN A 289 -36.62 -8.35 -1.27
N VAL A 290 -37.94 -8.31 -1.40
CA VAL A 290 -38.71 -7.09 -1.22
C VAL A 290 -39.59 -7.26 0.01
N ASP A 291 -39.40 -6.39 0.99
CA ASP A 291 -40.17 -6.30 2.22
C ASP A 291 -41.17 -5.13 2.14
N GLY A 292 -42.18 -5.13 3.00
CA GLY A 292 -43.19 -4.08 3.05
C GLY A 292 -44.26 -4.21 1.96
N SER A 293 -45.03 -3.14 1.77
CA SER A 293 -46.17 -3.11 0.84
C SER A 293 -45.91 -2.07 -0.25
N PRO A 294 -45.35 -2.45 -1.42
CA PRO A 294 -45.25 -1.58 -2.57
C PRO A 294 -46.64 -1.24 -3.10
N GLU A 295 -46.77 -0.08 -3.73
CA GLU A 295 -48.00 0.41 -4.36
C GLU A 295 -47.96 0.21 -5.88
N GLN A 296 -49.12 0.35 -6.52
CA GLN A 296 -49.22 0.27 -7.98
C GLN A 296 -48.32 1.32 -8.64
N GLY A 297 -47.46 0.86 -9.56
CA GLY A 297 -46.52 1.71 -10.28
C GLY A 297 -45.15 1.83 -9.61
N ASP A 298 -44.96 1.30 -8.41
CA ASP A 298 -43.65 1.26 -7.77
C ASP A 298 -42.67 0.41 -8.61
N THR A 299 -41.45 0.92 -8.77
CA THR A 299 -40.39 0.26 -9.52
C THR A 299 -39.09 0.19 -8.73
N PHE A 300 -38.39 -0.94 -8.87
CA PHE A 300 -37.05 -1.12 -8.35
C PHE A 300 -36.13 -1.60 -9.46
N THR A 301 -34.98 -0.95 -9.60
CA THR A 301 -33.99 -1.30 -10.63
C THR A 301 -32.84 -2.05 -9.99
N VAL A 302 -32.54 -3.22 -10.53
CA VAL A 302 -31.38 -4.04 -10.16
C VAL A 302 -30.35 -3.92 -11.27
N SER A 303 -29.13 -3.56 -10.93
CA SER A 303 -28.04 -3.37 -11.89
C SER A 303 -26.75 -4.01 -11.40
N THR A 304 -25.79 -4.19 -12.30
CA THR A 304 -24.44 -4.62 -11.92
C THR A 304 -23.79 -3.59 -11.02
N SER A 305 -23.09 -4.05 -9.98
CA SER A 305 -22.31 -3.22 -9.07
C SER A 305 -21.31 -2.37 -9.85
N ARG A 306 -21.21 -1.09 -9.48
CA ARG A 306 -20.26 -0.14 -10.05
C ARG A 306 -19.31 0.34 -8.95
N PRO A 307 -18.07 0.70 -9.30
CA PRO A 307 -17.18 1.34 -8.34
C PRO A 307 -17.79 2.68 -7.91
N GLN A 308 -17.96 2.84 -6.61
CA GLN A 308 -18.42 4.05 -5.94
C GLN A 308 -17.35 4.48 -4.94
N SER A 309 -17.26 5.79 -4.70
CA SER A 309 -16.34 6.28 -3.68
C SER A 309 -16.94 6.13 -2.29
N ILE A 310 -16.09 5.88 -1.29
CA ILE A 310 -16.50 5.88 0.13
C ILE A 310 -17.14 7.23 0.49
N PHE A 311 -16.66 8.31 -0.12
CA PHE A 311 -17.19 9.65 0.10
C PHE A 311 -18.62 9.80 -0.42
N GLU A 312 -18.90 9.26 -1.61
CA GLU A 312 -20.23 9.28 -2.21
C GLU A 312 -21.21 8.44 -1.38
N THR A 313 -20.82 7.25 -0.93
CA THR A 313 -21.65 6.43 -0.02
C THR A 313 -22.05 7.19 1.25
N VAL A 314 -21.09 7.84 1.90
CA VAL A 314 -21.36 8.58 3.15
C VAL A 314 -22.17 9.85 2.88
N HIS A 315 -21.93 10.52 1.74
CA HIS A 315 -22.68 11.70 1.34
C HIS A 315 -24.15 11.35 1.03
N GLU A 316 -24.39 10.29 0.24
CA GLU A 316 -25.75 9.80 -0.04
C GLU A 316 -26.52 9.46 1.25
N LEU A 317 -25.84 8.87 2.24
CA LEU A 317 -26.43 8.62 3.56
C LEU A 317 -26.78 9.91 4.32
N ILE A 318 -25.91 10.92 4.29
CA ILE A 318 -26.19 12.23 4.90
C ILE A 318 -27.43 12.85 4.23
N GLY A 319 -27.48 12.82 2.90
CA GLY A 319 -28.64 13.30 2.12
C GLY A 319 -29.93 12.59 2.51
N ALA A 320 -29.91 11.26 2.60
CA ALA A 320 -31.09 10.48 3.01
C ALA A 320 -31.58 10.81 4.43
N LEU A 321 -30.65 11.09 5.36
CA LEU A 321 -30.99 11.47 6.73
C LEU A 321 -31.53 12.91 6.85
N GLU A 322 -31.09 13.81 5.97
CA GLU A 322 -31.50 15.22 5.98
C GLU A 322 -32.77 15.48 5.15
N GLU A 323 -32.95 14.79 4.01
CA GLU A 323 -34.03 15.03 3.05
C GLU A 323 -35.26 14.14 3.28
N ASP A 324 -35.07 12.83 3.40
CA ASP A 324 -36.17 11.87 3.46
C ASP A 324 -36.61 11.61 4.90
N GLY A 325 -35.66 11.46 5.82
CA GLY A 325 -35.84 11.48 7.27
C GLY A 325 -36.74 10.39 7.88
N GLU A 326 -37.70 9.83 7.14
CA GLU A 326 -38.69 8.81 7.48
C GLU A 326 -39.19 8.10 6.20
N GLY A 327 -39.88 6.97 6.40
CA GLY A 327 -40.59 6.29 5.33
C GLY A 327 -39.74 5.31 4.49
N PRO A 328 -40.32 4.82 3.40
CA PRO A 328 -39.78 3.71 2.62
C PRO A 328 -38.50 4.05 1.86
N HIS A 329 -38.44 5.25 1.26
CA HIS A 329 -37.26 5.78 0.58
C HIS A 329 -36.06 5.86 1.51
N PHE A 330 -36.26 6.44 2.70
CA PHE A 330 -35.26 6.48 3.75
C PHE A 330 -34.74 5.08 4.13
N ARG A 331 -35.65 4.12 4.35
CA ARG A 331 -35.26 2.74 4.71
C ARG A 331 -34.42 2.06 3.63
N ASN A 332 -34.77 2.23 2.35
CA ASN A 332 -33.98 1.71 1.25
C ASN A 332 -32.59 2.36 1.20
N ALA A 333 -32.52 3.69 1.29
CA ALA A 333 -31.26 4.43 1.28
C ALA A 333 -30.34 4.01 2.44
N VAL A 334 -30.89 3.83 3.64
CA VAL A 334 -30.14 3.38 4.83
C VAL A 334 -29.64 1.94 4.68
N ASN A 335 -30.48 1.01 4.20
CA ASN A 335 -30.06 -0.37 3.99
C ASN A 335 -28.95 -0.48 2.93
N ARG A 336 -29.07 0.30 1.85
CA ARG A 336 -28.03 0.41 0.82
C ARG A 336 -26.73 0.94 1.41
N ALA A 337 -26.81 2.06 2.13
CA ALA A 337 -25.65 2.67 2.78
C ALA A 337 -24.97 1.73 3.78
N LEU A 338 -25.72 0.89 4.52
CA LEU A 338 -25.15 -0.12 5.40
C LEU A 338 -24.31 -1.14 4.63
N GLY A 339 -24.83 -1.69 3.53
CA GLY A 339 -24.10 -2.62 2.68
C GLY A 339 -22.85 -1.99 2.06
N ASP A 340 -22.98 -0.76 1.56
CA ASP A 340 -21.88 -0.04 0.94
C ASP A 340 -20.78 0.36 1.96
N VAL A 341 -21.16 0.73 3.18
CA VAL A 341 -20.21 0.98 4.28
C VAL A 341 -19.50 -0.31 4.71
N ASP A 342 -20.18 -1.45 4.71
CA ASP A 342 -19.56 -2.75 4.98
C ASP A 342 -18.54 -3.11 3.89
N LEU A 343 -18.86 -2.89 2.61
CA LEU A 343 -17.90 -3.05 1.51
C LEU A 343 -16.71 -2.07 1.60
N ALA A 344 -16.95 -0.83 2.05
CA ALA A 344 -15.89 0.13 2.30
C ALA A 344 -14.96 -0.32 3.43
N LEU A 345 -15.51 -0.88 4.53
CA LEU A 345 -14.73 -1.46 5.62
C LEU A 345 -13.89 -2.65 5.14
N GLU A 346 -14.46 -3.53 4.31
CA GLU A 346 -13.71 -4.63 3.70
C GLU A 346 -12.57 -4.11 2.81
N ASN A 347 -12.80 -3.07 2.01
CA ASN A 347 -11.75 -2.45 1.19
C ASN A 347 -10.62 -1.90 2.08
N VAL A 348 -10.94 -1.22 3.18
CA VAL A 348 -9.95 -0.74 4.14
C VAL A 348 -9.12 -1.89 4.71
N ILE A 349 -9.77 -2.99 5.12
CA ILE A 349 -9.07 -4.19 5.63
C ILE A 349 -8.15 -4.79 4.56
N ASN A 350 -8.59 -4.84 3.30
CA ASN A 350 -7.79 -5.33 2.18
C ASN A 350 -6.55 -4.46 1.94
N ILE A 351 -6.70 -3.13 1.92
CA ILE A 351 -5.57 -2.20 1.76
C ILE A 351 -4.60 -2.33 2.94
N ARG A 352 -5.08 -2.38 4.18
CA ARG A 352 -4.25 -2.59 5.38
C ARG A 352 -3.49 -3.92 5.33
N SER A 353 -4.15 -4.99 4.87
CA SER A 353 -3.50 -6.30 4.69
C SER A 353 -2.37 -6.24 3.66
N GLN A 354 -2.56 -5.50 2.56
CA GLN A 354 -1.50 -5.29 1.55
C GLN A 354 -0.34 -4.46 2.12
N ILE A 355 -0.62 -3.41 2.91
CA ILE A 355 0.41 -2.63 3.61
C ILE A 355 1.18 -3.53 4.56
N GLY A 356 0.49 -4.34 5.36
CA GLY A 356 1.08 -5.30 6.30
C GLY A 356 2.02 -6.30 5.61
N ALA A 357 1.63 -6.84 4.44
CA ALA A 357 2.49 -7.71 3.65
C ALA A 357 3.77 -7.02 3.16
N ARG A 358 3.67 -5.75 2.75
CA ARG A 358 4.84 -4.93 2.37
C ARG A 358 5.73 -4.62 3.57
N LEU A 359 5.16 -4.29 4.73
CA LEU A 359 5.91 -4.06 5.97
C LEU A 359 6.68 -5.31 6.40
N SER A 360 6.05 -6.49 6.36
CA SER A 360 6.71 -7.76 6.64
C SER A 360 7.84 -8.05 5.65
N THR A 361 7.65 -7.72 4.37
CA THR A 361 8.71 -7.84 3.36
C THR A 361 9.89 -6.91 3.70
N LEU A 362 9.63 -5.66 4.07
CA LEU A 362 10.68 -4.71 4.47
C LEU A 362 11.47 -5.20 5.70
N ASP A 363 10.81 -5.81 6.68
CA ASP A 363 11.47 -6.39 7.85
C ASP A 363 12.41 -7.54 7.45
N SER A 364 11.96 -8.43 6.56
CA SER A 364 12.78 -9.53 6.06
C SER A 364 13.98 -9.05 5.23
N GLU A 365 13.78 -8.05 4.37
CA GLU A 365 14.84 -7.46 3.54
C GLU A 365 15.86 -6.71 4.41
N ARG A 366 15.40 -5.98 5.43
CA ARG A 366 16.27 -5.29 6.39
C ARG A 366 17.14 -6.29 7.15
N ALA A 367 16.56 -7.37 7.68
CA ALA A 367 17.34 -8.41 8.37
C ALA A 367 18.37 -9.06 7.44
N SER A 368 18.02 -9.30 6.18
CA SER A 368 18.94 -9.85 5.17
C SER A 368 20.09 -8.89 4.84
N ASN A 369 19.79 -7.60 4.70
CA ASN A 369 20.78 -6.56 4.49
C ASN A 369 21.73 -6.41 5.70
N GLU A 370 21.21 -6.45 6.92
CA GLU A 370 22.01 -6.39 8.15
C GLU A 370 22.94 -7.59 8.26
N ALA A 371 22.47 -8.81 7.96
CA ALA A 371 23.33 -10.00 7.89
C ALA A 371 24.42 -9.86 6.82
N ALA A 372 24.05 -9.41 5.61
CA ALA A 372 25.02 -9.18 4.54
C ALA A 372 26.08 -8.13 4.90
N LEU A 373 25.72 -7.08 5.65
CA LEU A 373 26.69 -6.09 6.14
C LEU A 373 27.70 -6.71 7.10
N VAL A 374 27.27 -7.58 8.00
CA VAL A 374 28.17 -8.30 8.92
C VAL A 374 29.14 -9.18 8.14
N ASP A 375 28.65 -9.98 7.20
CA ASP A 375 29.49 -10.87 6.37
C ASP A 375 30.51 -10.07 5.55
N LEU A 376 30.09 -8.95 4.96
CA LEU A 376 30.98 -8.06 4.20
C LEU A 376 32.04 -7.42 5.09
N GLN A 377 31.68 -7.00 6.31
CA GLN A 377 32.60 -6.43 7.28
C GLN A 377 33.62 -7.47 7.78
N GLU A 378 33.19 -8.72 8.02
CA GLU A 378 34.09 -9.82 8.36
C GLU A 378 35.06 -10.14 7.21
N THR A 379 34.58 -10.09 5.96
CA THR A 379 35.43 -10.29 4.77
C THR A 379 36.44 -9.16 4.61
N ILE A 380 36.02 -7.90 4.82
CA ILE A 380 36.93 -6.74 4.82
C ILE A 380 37.97 -6.88 5.93
N SER A 381 37.56 -7.22 7.14
CA SER A 381 38.46 -7.47 8.29
C SER A 381 39.48 -8.56 7.96
N THR A 382 39.07 -9.67 7.34
CA THR A 382 39.99 -10.75 6.93
C THR A 382 41.04 -10.28 5.91
N GLU A 383 40.69 -9.34 5.03
CA GLU A 383 41.60 -8.80 4.02
C GLU A 383 42.45 -7.63 4.54
N GLU A 384 41.93 -6.83 5.46
CA GLU A 384 42.54 -5.58 5.92
C GLU A 384 43.28 -5.71 7.26
N ASP A 385 42.83 -6.55 8.17
CA ASP A 385 43.34 -6.58 9.55
C ASP A 385 44.71 -7.25 9.65
N LEU A 386 45.50 -6.76 10.60
CA LEU A 386 46.85 -7.23 10.87
C LEU A 386 46.84 -8.44 11.81
N ASP A 387 47.54 -9.51 11.43
CA ASP A 387 47.96 -10.53 12.39
C ASP A 387 49.04 -9.94 13.31
N TYR A 388 48.63 -9.49 14.50
CA TYR A 388 49.52 -8.90 15.49
C TYR A 388 50.65 -9.84 15.92
N ALA A 389 50.43 -11.16 15.94
CA ALA A 389 51.44 -12.11 16.35
C ALA A 389 52.55 -12.21 15.28
N GLU A 390 52.17 -12.34 14.01
CA GLU A 390 53.12 -12.32 12.90
C GLU A 390 53.83 -10.97 12.79
N ALA A 391 53.08 -9.86 12.83
CA ALA A 391 53.60 -8.52 12.67
C ALA A 391 54.57 -8.12 13.79
N THR A 392 54.26 -8.47 15.05
CA THR A 392 55.17 -8.23 16.18
C THR A 392 56.45 -9.06 16.04
N GLY A 393 56.34 -10.33 15.62
CA GLY A 393 57.49 -11.17 15.35
C GLY A 393 58.39 -10.59 14.25
N ARG A 394 57.79 -10.13 13.15
CA ARG A 394 58.51 -9.49 12.04
C ARG A 394 59.17 -8.18 12.47
N PHE A 395 58.45 -7.32 13.21
CA PHE A 395 58.97 -6.06 13.72
C PHE A 395 60.20 -6.28 14.62
N ASN A 396 60.12 -7.19 15.58
CA ASN A 396 61.25 -7.51 16.46
C ASN A 396 62.44 -8.07 15.67
N LYS A 397 62.20 -8.92 14.67
CA LYS A 397 63.25 -9.44 13.78
C LYS A 397 63.92 -8.32 12.98
N GLN A 398 63.14 -7.37 12.45
CA GLN A 398 63.65 -6.20 11.72
C GLN A 398 64.47 -5.28 12.63
N LEU A 399 64.00 -5.03 13.87
CA LEU A 399 64.70 -4.23 14.87
C LEU A 399 66.05 -4.84 15.25
N SER A 400 66.08 -6.12 15.63
CA SER A 400 67.34 -6.82 15.95
C SER A 400 68.28 -6.90 14.73
N GLY A 401 67.73 -7.03 13.52
CA GLY A 401 68.50 -7.01 12.28
C GLY A 401 69.18 -5.66 12.04
N LEU A 402 68.47 -4.55 12.24
CA LEU A 402 69.04 -3.20 12.12
C LEU A 402 70.13 -2.96 13.17
N GLU A 403 69.90 -3.35 14.42
CA GLU A 403 70.91 -3.25 15.50
C GLU A 403 72.19 -4.04 15.16
N ALA A 404 72.03 -5.28 14.66
CA ALA A 404 73.15 -6.11 14.22
C ALA A 404 73.89 -5.49 13.02
N ALA A 405 73.16 -4.92 12.06
CA ALA A 405 73.75 -4.23 10.90
C ALA A 405 74.53 -2.98 11.34
N GLN A 406 73.99 -2.18 12.26
CA GLN A 406 74.66 -1.01 12.84
C GLN A 406 75.94 -1.39 13.58
N ALA A 407 75.89 -2.43 14.41
CA ALA A 407 77.05 -2.94 15.13
C ALA A 407 78.14 -3.47 14.17
N THR A 408 77.75 -4.19 13.12
CA THR A 408 78.69 -4.75 12.13
C THR A 408 79.32 -3.66 11.27
N PHE A 409 78.53 -2.70 10.81
CA PHE A 409 79.01 -1.54 10.06
C PHE A 409 80.01 -0.71 10.86
N GLY A 410 79.73 -0.46 12.15
CA GLY A 410 80.67 0.22 13.05
C GLY A 410 82.00 -0.53 13.19
N ARG A 411 81.97 -1.87 13.28
CA ARG A 411 83.21 -2.69 13.31
C ARG A 411 83.99 -2.63 12.00
N VAL A 412 83.33 -2.69 10.84
CA VAL A 412 83.98 -2.63 9.52
C VAL A 412 84.57 -1.24 9.24
N GLN A 413 83.89 -0.17 9.67
CA GLN A 413 84.43 1.18 9.60
C GLN A 413 85.70 1.35 10.45
N ASN A 414 85.71 0.78 11.67
CA ASN A 414 86.89 0.81 12.54
C ASN A 414 88.09 0.07 11.94
N LEU A 415 87.88 -1.04 11.21
CA LEU A 415 88.94 -1.80 10.54
C LEU A 415 89.52 -1.08 9.30
N SER A 416 88.73 -0.24 8.63
CA SER A 416 89.13 0.49 7.42
C SER A 416 89.91 1.77 7.71
N LEU A 417 89.74 2.39 8.88
CA LEU A 417 90.35 3.68 9.21
C LEU A 417 91.66 3.56 10.02
N PHE A 418 91.88 2.45 10.74
CA PHE A 418 93.04 2.26 11.63
C PHE A 418 94.12 1.31 11.09
N ASN A 419 93.98 0.75 9.89
CA ASN A 419 94.99 -0.15 9.29
C ASN A 419 95.73 0.47 8.07
N TYR A 420 95.57 1.76 7.80
CA TYR A 420 96.27 2.43 6.68
C TYR A 420 97.08 3.69 7.08
N ILE A 421 97.17 3.99 8.38
CA ILE A 421 98.15 4.92 8.96
C ILE A 421 98.74 4.21 10.16
#